data_AF-B6AEF5-F1
#
_entry.id   AF-B6AEF5-F1
#
_cell.length_a   1.000
_cell.length_b   1.000
_cell.length_c   1.000
_cell.angle_alpha   90.00
_cell.angle_beta   90.00
_cell.angle_gamma   90.00
#
_symmetry.space_group_name_H-M   'P 1'
#
loop_
_entity.id
_entity.type
_entity.pdbx_description
1 polymer ?
#
loop_
_entity_poly.entity_id
_entity_poly.type
_entity_poly.pdbx_seq_one_letter_code
_entity_poly.pdbx_strand_id
1 'polypeptide(L)'
;MSSKLYLPTNLYNFWIYILSWSFASIYILSIWHYIKIKYSLQPKQMRCLFGLILSVTSSLVSIPIAYNLWSVYFSNNMNLQLLLDYNTQYYNIYIICLFLAAFFWDLVYGFIYFPNDMFIFSGIFHHIAYTIFLLYLIKVNTCNLFLIALPEEIPTILISYRGIFPYHLTVFINRMFCLNFLLFRIIYHILGYCLLFYSSLNRSITYLWIPISLTIFVHCNWYIKWLRKHVYNVHNSASNEMSYIAITDDDIDEIT
;
A
#
# COMPACT_ATOMS: atom_id res chain seq x y z
N MET A 1 7.08 -30.77 26.10
CA MET A 1 7.46 -29.66 25.21
C MET A 1 8.54 -28.84 25.89
N SER A 2 9.82 -29.12 25.62
CA SER A 2 10.93 -28.35 26.20
C SER A 2 11.12 -27.06 25.40
N SER A 3 10.92 -25.91 26.04
CA SER A 3 11.32 -24.62 25.53
C SER A 3 12.85 -24.53 25.52
N LYS A 4 13.47 -24.98 24.42
CA LYS A 4 14.86 -24.59 24.14
C LYS A 4 14.85 -23.08 23.87
N LEU A 5 15.33 -22.31 24.83
CA LEU A 5 15.75 -20.93 24.62
C LEU A 5 16.92 -20.95 23.62
N TYR A 6 16.60 -20.81 22.34
CA TYR A 6 17.59 -20.53 21.30
C TYR A 6 17.91 -19.04 21.31
N LEU A 7 19.15 -18.69 21.64
CA LEU A 7 19.77 -17.39 21.35
C LEU A 7 21.30 -17.60 21.27
N PRO A 8 22.06 -17.03 20.30
CA PRO A 8 21.67 -15.99 19.35
C PRO A 8 22.03 -16.34 17.88
N THR A 9 21.09 -16.97 17.17
CA THR A 9 20.90 -16.69 15.73
C THR A 9 20.45 -15.23 15.50
N ASN A 10 20.13 -14.50 16.58
CA ASN A 10 19.66 -13.11 16.53
C ASN A 10 20.70 -12.08 16.09
N LEU A 11 21.99 -12.19 16.44
CA LEU A 11 22.94 -11.12 16.11
C LEU A 11 23.27 -11.08 14.61
N TYR A 12 23.50 -12.23 14.00
CA TYR A 12 23.74 -12.31 12.55
C TYR A 12 22.52 -11.84 11.74
N ASN A 13 21.33 -12.32 12.12
CA ASN A 13 20.09 -11.88 11.49
C ASN A 13 19.85 -10.38 11.70
N PHE A 14 20.14 -9.85 12.89
CA PHE A 14 20.01 -8.43 13.21
C PHE A 14 20.85 -7.55 12.27
N TRP A 15 22.12 -7.92 12.02
CA TRP A 15 22.96 -7.20 11.07
C TRP A 15 22.42 -7.27 9.64
N ILE A 16 21.86 -8.40 9.21
CA ILE A 16 21.22 -8.51 7.89
C ILE A 16 20.04 -7.54 7.77
N TYR A 17 19.19 -7.45 8.80
CA TYR A 17 18.07 -6.49 8.82
C TYR A 17 18.57 -5.04 8.78
N ILE A 18 19.59 -4.69 9.57
CA ILE A 18 20.18 -3.34 9.55
C ILE A 18 20.75 -3.00 8.17
N LEU A 19 21.56 -3.89 7.61
CA LEU A 19 22.18 -3.68 6.30
C LEU A 19 21.11 -3.57 5.22
N SER A 20 20.12 -4.47 5.22
CA SER A 20 19.01 -4.46 4.27
C SER A 20 18.18 -3.17 4.37
N TRP A 21 17.85 -2.73 5.58
CA TRP A 21 17.14 -1.47 5.81
C TRP A 21 17.95 -0.24 5.39
N SER A 22 19.27 -0.27 5.61
CA SER A 22 20.18 0.80 5.21
C SER A 22 20.28 0.89 3.68
N PHE A 23 20.47 -0.25 3.00
CA PHE A 23 20.47 -0.29 1.54
C PHE A 23 19.13 0.13 0.95
N ALA A 24 18.01 -0.33 1.51
CA ALA A 24 16.68 0.11 1.10
C ALA A 24 16.49 1.63 1.27
N SER A 25 16.91 2.19 2.41
CA SER A 25 16.86 3.63 2.67
C SER A 25 17.68 4.41 1.66
N ILE A 26 18.93 4.01 1.43
CA ILE A 26 19.82 4.65 0.45
C ILE A 26 19.19 4.57 -0.95
N TYR A 27 18.66 3.42 -1.34
CA TYR A 27 18.01 3.22 -2.63
C TYR A 27 16.82 4.20 -2.83
N ILE A 28 15.88 4.23 -1.88
CA ILE A 28 14.70 5.10 -1.97
C ILE A 28 15.12 6.57 -2.00
N LEU A 29 15.99 6.98 -1.07
CA LEU A 29 16.42 8.37 -0.94
C LEU A 29 17.22 8.86 -2.14
N SER A 30 18.10 8.01 -2.70
CA SER A 30 18.91 8.36 -3.86
C SER A 30 18.06 8.59 -5.10
N ILE A 31 17.09 7.69 -5.37
CA ILE A 31 16.17 7.85 -6.50
C ILE A 31 15.29 9.08 -6.30
N TRP A 32 14.71 9.23 -5.10
CA TRP A 32 13.86 10.38 -4.79
C TRP A 32 14.62 11.70 -4.95
N HIS A 33 15.84 11.80 -4.40
CA HIS A 33 16.68 12.99 -4.47
C HIS A 33 17.12 13.30 -5.91
N TYR A 34 17.54 12.29 -6.67
CA TYR A 34 17.91 12.44 -8.08
C TYR A 34 16.76 13.00 -8.92
N ILE A 35 15.55 12.40 -8.82
CA ILE A 35 14.39 12.85 -9.59
C ILE A 35 13.94 14.24 -9.13
N LYS A 36 13.95 14.50 -7.81
CA LYS A 36 13.65 15.82 -7.25
C LYS A 36 14.52 16.92 -7.88
N ILE A 37 15.84 16.72 -7.93
CA ILE A 37 16.78 17.70 -8.51
C ILE A 37 16.56 17.83 -10.01
N LYS A 38 16.45 16.70 -10.72
CA LYS A 38 16.35 16.70 -12.19
C LYS A 38 15.11 17.42 -12.72
N TYR A 39 13.98 17.37 -12.00
CA TYR A 39 12.71 17.90 -12.46
C TYR A 39 12.16 19.06 -11.62
N SER A 40 12.92 19.58 -10.64
CA SER A 40 12.55 20.72 -9.79
C SER A 40 11.11 20.60 -9.23
N LEU A 41 10.79 19.43 -8.68
CA LEU A 41 9.42 19.09 -8.29
C LEU A 41 8.89 19.96 -7.15
N GLN A 42 7.62 20.35 -7.25
CA GLN A 42 6.89 21.03 -6.16
C GLN A 42 6.69 20.09 -4.97
N PRO A 43 6.51 20.60 -3.73
CA PRO A 43 6.32 19.77 -2.55
C PRO A 43 5.26 18.67 -2.71
N LYS A 44 4.06 19.02 -3.17
CA LYS A 44 2.99 18.02 -3.38
C LYS A 44 3.40 16.90 -4.34
N GLN A 45 4.15 17.23 -5.39
CA GLN A 45 4.68 16.24 -6.34
C GLN A 45 5.79 15.40 -5.73
N MET A 46 6.64 15.96 -4.85
CA MET A 46 7.68 15.22 -4.14
C MET A 46 7.11 14.10 -3.26
N ARG A 47 5.98 14.35 -2.59
CA ARG A 47 5.27 13.33 -1.81
C ARG A 47 4.74 12.21 -2.71
N CYS A 48 4.11 12.59 -3.82
CA CYS A 48 3.56 11.63 -4.77
C CYS A 48 4.68 10.81 -5.44
N LEU A 49 5.84 11.42 -5.72
CA LEU A 49 7.02 10.72 -6.23
C LEU A 49 7.51 9.65 -5.25
N PHE A 50 7.56 9.96 -3.96
CA PHE A 50 7.99 9.00 -2.95
C PHE A 50 7.06 7.77 -2.93
N GLY A 51 5.74 8.00 -2.89
CA GLY A 51 4.74 6.94 -2.99
C GLY A 51 4.83 6.16 -4.30
N LEU A 52 5.14 6.83 -5.41
CA LEU A 52 5.31 6.17 -6.72
C LEU A 52 6.53 5.25 -6.72
N ILE A 53 7.70 5.71 -6.26
CA ILE A 53 8.92 4.90 -6.21
C ILE A 53 8.67 3.66 -5.38
N LEU A 54 8.10 3.82 -4.18
CA LEU A 54 7.80 2.69 -3.30
C LEU A 54 6.85 1.71 -3.97
N SER A 55 5.68 2.18 -4.41
CA SER A 55 4.62 1.31 -4.93
C SER A 55 5.01 0.60 -6.22
N VAL A 56 5.81 1.24 -7.09
CA VAL A 56 6.35 0.60 -8.29
C VAL A 56 7.36 -0.48 -7.90
N THR A 57 8.35 -0.14 -7.08
CA THR A 57 9.38 -1.11 -6.66
C THR A 57 8.75 -2.28 -5.93
N SER A 58 7.82 -2.03 -5.01
CA SER A 58 7.12 -3.08 -4.27
C SER A 58 6.28 -3.96 -5.19
N SER A 59 5.50 -3.37 -6.10
CA SER A 59 4.60 -4.15 -6.96
C SER A 59 5.34 -5.04 -7.95
N LEU A 60 6.42 -4.52 -8.57
CA LEU A 60 7.23 -5.29 -9.51
C LEU A 60 7.88 -6.50 -8.84
N VAL A 61 8.35 -6.29 -7.61
CA VAL A 61 9.01 -7.32 -6.80
C VAL A 61 7.99 -8.28 -6.19
N SER A 62 6.81 -7.80 -5.80
CA SER A 62 5.87 -8.60 -5.04
C SER A 62 5.09 -9.60 -5.85
N ILE A 63 4.75 -9.28 -7.11
CA ILE A 63 3.93 -10.17 -7.95
C ILE A 63 4.55 -11.58 -8.05
N PRO A 64 5.84 -11.75 -8.43
CA PRO A 64 6.43 -13.10 -8.52
C PRO A 64 6.50 -13.80 -7.16
N ILE A 65 6.71 -13.06 -6.06
CA ILE A 65 6.78 -13.63 -4.71
C ILE A 65 5.41 -14.10 -4.26
N ALA A 66 4.40 -13.24 -4.37
CA ALA A 66 3.02 -13.57 -4.02
C ALA A 66 2.56 -14.77 -4.83
N TYR A 67 2.87 -14.82 -6.13
CA TYR A 67 2.60 -15.98 -6.97
C TYR A 67 3.26 -17.25 -6.42
N ASN A 68 4.58 -17.23 -6.16
CA ASN A 68 5.29 -18.39 -5.62
C ASN A 68 4.72 -18.85 -4.27
N LEU A 69 4.42 -17.91 -3.37
CA LEU A 69 3.83 -18.19 -2.06
C LEU A 69 2.43 -18.82 -2.18
N TRP A 70 1.58 -18.29 -3.07
CA TRP A 70 0.28 -18.90 -3.37
C TRP A 70 0.43 -20.30 -3.96
N SER A 71 1.37 -20.51 -4.88
CA SER A 71 1.65 -21.83 -5.45
C SER A 71 2.10 -22.83 -4.38
N VAL A 72 2.99 -22.43 -3.46
CA VAL A 72 3.38 -23.25 -2.30
C VAL A 72 2.18 -23.55 -1.41
N TYR A 73 1.35 -22.56 -1.11
CA TYR A 73 0.16 -22.76 -0.29
C TYR A 73 -0.82 -23.78 -0.90
N PHE A 74 -1.18 -23.61 -2.17
CA PHE A 74 -2.14 -24.48 -2.84
C PHE A 74 -1.58 -25.89 -3.10
N SER A 75 -0.30 -26.01 -3.46
CA SER A 75 0.34 -27.32 -3.66
C SER A 75 0.49 -28.13 -2.38
N ASN A 76 0.50 -27.47 -1.22
CA ASN A 76 0.59 -28.10 0.09
C ASN A 76 -0.79 -28.20 0.79
N ASN A 77 -1.86 -28.44 0.02
CA ASN A 77 -3.22 -28.62 0.53
C ASN A 77 -3.70 -27.46 1.42
N MET A 78 -3.34 -26.22 1.07
CA MET A 78 -3.71 -25.02 1.83
C MET A 78 -3.20 -25.07 3.28
N ASN A 79 -1.99 -25.57 3.51
CA ASN A 79 -1.38 -25.59 4.85
C ASN A 79 -0.72 -24.24 5.17
N LEU A 80 -1.38 -23.45 6.02
CA LEU A 80 -0.91 -22.13 6.43
C LEU A 80 0.43 -22.19 7.17
N GLN A 81 0.65 -23.20 8.02
CA GLN A 81 1.91 -23.31 8.77
C GLN A 81 3.10 -23.51 7.82
N LEU A 82 2.95 -24.35 6.79
CA LEU A 82 3.99 -24.55 5.78
C LEU A 82 4.29 -23.27 4.99
N LEU A 83 3.26 -22.46 4.69
CA LEU A 83 3.45 -21.16 4.04
C LEU A 83 4.23 -20.19 4.95
N LEU A 84 3.92 -20.16 6.25
CA LEU A 84 4.61 -19.30 7.22
C LEU A 84 6.06 -19.74 7.43
N ASP A 85 6.30 -21.05 7.50
CA ASP A 85 7.62 -21.64 7.67
C ASP A 85 8.43 -21.72 6.37
N TYR A 86 7.80 -21.41 5.21
CA TYR A 86 8.45 -21.47 3.91
C TYR A 86 9.64 -20.52 3.90
N ASN A 87 10.85 -21.10 3.95
CA ASN A 87 12.08 -20.34 4.05
C ASN A 87 12.36 -19.64 2.73
N THR A 88 11.85 -18.43 2.63
CA THR A 88 12.18 -17.53 1.57
C THR A 88 13.48 -16.82 1.91
N GLN A 89 14.45 -16.96 1.02
CA GLN A 89 15.81 -16.44 1.08
C GLN A 89 15.92 -14.95 1.52
N TYR A 90 17.15 -14.48 1.74
CA TYR A 90 17.53 -13.08 2.08
C TYR A 90 16.80 -11.99 1.29
N TYR A 91 16.32 -12.28 0.08
CA TYR A 91 15.50 -11.38 -0.74
C TYR A 91 14.21 -10.92 -0.06
N ASN A 92 13.52 -11.82 0.65
CA ASN A 92 12.25 -11.48 1.33
C ASN A 92 12.48 -10.54 2.51
N ILE A 93 13.61 -10.72 3.22
CA ILE A 93 14.06 -9.79 4.26
C ILE A 93 14.29 -8.39 3.66
N TYR A 94 14.96 -8.31 2.50
CA TYR A 94 15.21 -7.03 1.85
C TYR A 94 13.91 -6.28 1.53
N ILE A 95 12.87 -6.98 1.06
CA ILE A 95 11.58 -6.35 0.71
C ILE A 95 10.83 -5.86 1.93
N ILE A 96 10.82 -6.65 3.01
CA ILE A 96 10.26 -6.22 4.29
C ILE A 96 10.99 -4.97 4.77
N CYS A 97 12.33 -4.96 4.69
CA CYS A 97 13.13 -3.79 5.03
C CYS A 97 12.86 -2.60 4.11
N LEU A 98 12.58 -2.83 2.82
CA LEU A 98 12.18 -1.80 1.87
C LEU A 98 10.88 -1.12 2.30
N PHE A 99 9.87 -1.89 2.70
CA PHE A 99 8.62 -1.35 3.24
C PHE A 99 8.80 -0.59 4.55
N LEU A 100 9.57 -1.15 5.48
CA LEU A 100 9.87 -0.49 6.75
C LEU A 100 10.62 0.83 6.54
N ALA A 101 11.64 0.84 5.68
CA ALA A 101 12.35 2.06 5.30
C ALA A 101 11.38 3.07 4.68
N ALA A 102 10.50 2.62 3.79
CA ALA A 102 9.57 3.52 3.13
C ALA A 102 8.53 4.12 4.08
N PHE A 103 7.94 3.34 5.00
CA PHE A 103 7.04 3.88 6.01
C PHE A 103 7.75 4.86 6.95
N PHE A 104 8.98 4.55 7.35
CA PHE A 104 9.78 5.45 8.16
C PHE A 104 10.03 6.78 7.44
N TRP A 105 10.50 6.73 6.19
CA TRP A 105 10.80 7.95 5.43
C TRP A 105 9.55 8.71 5.00
N ASP A 106 8.42 8.04 4.72
CA ASP A 106 7.14 8.72 4.44
C ASP A 106 6.66 9.51 5.66
N LEU A 107 6.79 8.95 6.87
CA LEU A 107 6.51 9.67 8.11
C LEU A 107 7.46 10.85 8.30
N VAL A 108 8.77 10.64 8.19
CA VAL A 108 9.78 11.70 8.35
C VAL A 108 9.52 12.85 7.37
N TYR A 109 9.30 12.56 6.09
CA TYR A 109 9.02 13.57 5.09
C TYR A 109 7.65 14.21 5.26
N GLY A 110 6.64 13.44 5.66
CA GLY A 110 5.32 13.95 6.01
C GLY A 110 5.41 15.00 7.12
N PHE A 111 6.19 14.75 8.17
CA PHE A 111 6.38 15.71 9.27
C PHE A 111 7.20 16.93 8.87
N ILE A 112 8.25 16.76 8.06
CA ILE A 112 9.12 17.87 7.65
C ILE A 112 8.42 18.79 6.64
N TYR A 113 7.80 18.23 5.61
CA TYR A 113 7.31 18.99 4.45
C TYR A 113 5.79 19.22 4.45
N PHE A 114 5.01 18.39 5.15
CA PHE A 114 3.54 18.44 5.12
C PHE A 114 2.90 18.35 6.51
N PRO A 115 3.39 19.08 7.54
CA PRO A 115 2.88 18.93 8.90
C PRO A 115 1.37 19.20 9.01
N ASN A 116 0.83 20.10 8.17
CA ASN A 116 -0.59 20.46 8.18
C ASN A 116 -1.49 19.50 7.38
N ASP A 117 -0.95 18.73 6.43
CA ASP A 117 -1.71 17.79 5.59
C ASP A 117 -1.69 16.35 6.14
N MET A 118 -0.91 16.11 7.20
CA MET A 118 -0.78 14.82 7.87
C MET A 118 -1.99 14.55 8.76
N PHE A 119 -3.12 14.15 8.16
CA PHE A 119 -4.28 13.70 8.93
C PHE A 119 -3.92 12.48 9.80
N ILE A 120 -3.98 12.69 11.11
CA ILE A 120 -3.61 11.73 12.17
C ILE A 120 -4.25 10.35 11.94
N PHE A 121 -5.54 10.32 11.58
CA PHE A 121 -6.32 9.09 11.48
C PHE A 121 -6.21 8.33 10.15
N SER A 122 -5.61 8.89 9.09
CA SER A 122 -5.53 8.18 7.81
C SER A 122 -4.11 7.78 7.43
N GLY A 123 -3.12 8.67 7.58
CA GLY A 123 -1.74 8.39 7.17
C GLY A 123 -0.88 7.90 8.32
N ILE A 124 -0.74 8.72 9.36
CA ILE A 124 0.19 8.46 10.46
C ILE A 124 -0.16 7.18 11.21
N PHE A 125 -1.41 7.05 11.66
CA PHE A 125 -1.84 5.86 12.39
C PHE A 125 -1.66 4.57 11.57
N HIS A 126 -1.98 4.62 10.27
CA HIS A 126 -1.78 3.49 9.36
C HIS A 126 -0.30 3.11 9.26
N HIS A 127 0.59 4.05 8.93
CA HIS A 127 2.02 3.74 8.80
C HIS A 127 2.66 3.28 10.11
N ILE A 128 2.28 3.84 11.26
CA ILE A 128 2.75 3.38 12.57
C ILE A 128 2.22 1.96 12.87
N ALA A 129 0.92 1.71 12.67
CA ALA A 129 0.31 0.41 12.92
C ALA A 129 0.94 -0.68 12.04
N TYR A 130 1.15 -0.40 10.76
CA TYR A 130 1.85 -1.32 9.86
C TYR A 130 3.30 -1.51 10.25
N THR A 131 4.02 -0.45 10.63
CA THR A 131 5.41 -0.59 11.10
C THR A 131 5.49 -1.54 12.30
N ILE A 132 4.62 -1.36 13.30
CA ILE A 132 4.53 -2.25 14.47
C ILE A 132 4.17 -3.68 14.04
N PHE A 133 3.20 -3.82 13.13
CA PHE A 133 2.78 -5.13 12.63
C PHE A 133 3.91 -5.85 11.88
N LEU A 134 4.65 -5.18 10.98
CA LEU A 134 5.79 -5.77 10.28
C LEU A 134 6.90 -6.17 11.25
N LEU A 135 7.24 -5.31 12.22
CA LEU A 135 8.23 -5.65 13.26
C LEU A 135 7.80 -6.86 14.08
N TYR A 136 6.50 -6.98 14.36
CA TYR A 136 5.93 -8.16 15.00
C TYR A 136 6.08 -9.41 14.11
N LEU A 137 5.72 -9.35 12.82
CA LEU A 137 5.86 -10.47 11.88
C LEU A 137 7.32 -10.92 11.73
N ILE A 138 8.28 -9.98 11.73
CA ILE A 138 9.72 -10.29 11.77
C ILE A 138 10.05 -11.06 13.05
N LYS A 139 9.58 -10.58 14.21
CA LYS A 139 9.85 -11.21 15.50
C LYS A 139 9.32 -12.65 15.58
N VAL A 140 8.17 -12.93 14.97
CA VAL A 140 7.57 -14.28 14.95
C VAL A 140 7.91 -15.09 13.69
N ASN A 141 8.77 -14.57 12.81
CA ASN A 141 9.19 -15.20 11.56
C ASN A 141 8.02 -15.58 10.62
N THR A 142 7.01 -14.72 10.49
CA THR A 142 5.82 -14.93 9.64
C THR A 142 5.68 -13.88 8.54
N CYS A 143 6.80 -13.31 8.09
CA CYS A 143 6.86 -12.25 7.07
C CYS A 143 6.17 -12.63 5.74
N ASN A 144 6.12 -13.91 5.39
CA ASN A 144 5.46 -14.39 4.17
C ASN A 144 3.98 -13.97 4.08
N LEU A 145 3.32 -13.81 5.22
CA LEU A 145 1.94 -13.32 5.27
C LEU A 145 1.81 -11.90 4.72
N PHE A 146 2.75 -11.02 5.08
CA PHE A 146 2.79 -9.66 4.54
C PHE A 146 3.19 -9.66 3.06
N LEU A 147 4.07 -10.57 2.64
CA LEU A 147 4.53 -10.64 1.25
C LEU A 147 3.43 -11.04 0.28
N ILE A 148 2.48 -11.88 0.70
CA ILE A 148 1.25 -12.16 -0.05
C ILE A 148 0.38 -10.91 -0.18
N ALA A 149 0.38 -10.01 0.79
CA ALA A 149 -0.43 -8.80 0.77
C ALA A 149 0.09 -7.72 -0.19
N LEU A 150 1.35 -7.80 -0.63
CA LEU A 150 2.01 -6.74 -1.37
C LEU A 150 1.36 -6.32 -2.71
N PRO A 151 0.70 -7.20 -3.49
CA PRO A 151 -0.08 -6.77 -4.65
C PRO A 151 -1.15 -5.71 -4.33
N GLU A 152 -1.57 -5.57 -3.06
CA GLU A 152 -2.48 -4.51 -2.60
C GLU A 152 -1.93 -3.08 -2.78
N GLU A 153 -0.63 -2.93 -3.05
CA GLU A 153 0.00 -1.63 -3.33
C GLU A 153 -0.10 -1.16 -4.79
N ILE A 154 -0.56 -2.02 -5.72
CA ILE A 154 -0.74 -1.66 -7.14
C ILE A 154 -1.63 -0.41 -7.33
N PRO A 155 -2.77 -0.24 -6.63
CA PRO A 155 -3.58 0.98 -6.73
C PRO A 155 -2.82 2.25 -6.32
N THR A 156 -1.84 2.14 -5.42
CA THR A 156 -1.02 3.26 -4.95
C THR A 156 -0.18 3.86 -6.07
N ILE A 157 0.23 3.05 -7.06
CA ILE A 157 0.95 3.53 -8.26
C ILE A 157 0.09 4.57 -8.98
N LEU A 158 -1.19 4.29 -9.18
CA LEU A 158 -2.09 5.13 -9.98
C LEU A 158 -2.37 6.47 -9.30
N ILE A 159 -2.63 6.47 -7.97
CA ILE A 159 -2.86 7.71 -7.23
C ILE A 159 -1.58 8.55 -7.13
N SER A 160 -0.43 7.91 -6.96
CA SER A 160 0.87 8.58 -6.91
C SER A 160 1.24 9.18 -8.26
N TYR A 161 1.02 8.43 -9.35
CA TYR A 161 1.23 8.90 -10.71
C TYR A 161 0.38 10.12 -11.04
N ARG A 162 -0.91 10.10 -10.67
CA ARG A 162 -1.82 11.25 -10.84
C ARG A 162 -1.32 12.52 -10.15
N GLY A 163 -0.66 12.39 -9.00
CA GLY A 163 -0.14 13.54 -8.25
C GLY A 163 1.10 14.19 -8.87
N ILE A 164 1.76 13.52 -9.81
CA ILE A 164 2.99 13.99 -10.48
C ILE A 164 2.67 14.55 -11.87
N PHE A 165 1.85 13.83 -12.65
CA PHE A 165 1.64 14.05 -14.09
C PHE A 165 0.34 14.83 -14.40
N PRO A 166 0.26 15.48 -15.58
CA PRO A 166 -0.75 16.50 -15.88
C PRO A 166 -2.20 16.01 -15.98
N TYR A 167 -3.12 16.99 -15.89
CA TYR A 167 -4.56 16.80 -15.71
C TYR A 167 -5.28 16.01 -16.81
N HIS A 168 -4.78 15.98 -18.05
CA HIS A 168 -5.50 15.40 -19.19
C HIS A 168 -5.75 13.88 -19.06
N LEU A 169 -4.90 13.14 -18.32
CA LEU A 169 -5.11 11.72 -18.04
C LEU A 169 -5.91 11.46 -16.75
N THR A 170 -6.30 12.50 -16.03
CA THR A 170 -6.87 12.38 -14.67
C THR A 170 -8.14 11.53 -14.64
N VAL A 171 -9.02 11.68 -15.63
CA VAL A 171 -10.28 10.90 -15.68
C VAL A 171 -9.97 9.41 -15.85
N PHE A 172 -9.10 9.06 -16.80
CA PHE A 172 -8.68 7.68 -17.03
C PHE A 172 -7.98 7.09 -15.80
N ILE A 173 -7.00 7.81 -15.23
CA ILE A 173 -6.27 7.35 -14.04
C ILE A 173 -7.21 7.18 -12.85
N ASN A 174 -8.21 8.04 -12.67
CA ASN A 174 -9.21 7.90 -11.61
C ASN A 174 -10.06 6.64 -11.77
N ARG A 175 -10.49 6.33 -13.00
CA ARG A 175 -11.23 5.09 -13.30
C ARG A 175 -10.36 3.86 -13.03
N MET A 176 -9.11 3.87 -13.52
CA MET A 176 -8.15 2.80 -13.28
C MET A 176 -7.86 2.62 -11.79
N PHE A 177 -7.69 3.72 -11.04
CA PHE A 177 -7.49 3.68 -9.60
C PHE A 177 -8.69 3.03 -8.90
N CYS A 178 -9.91 3.45 -9.23
CA CYS A 178 -11.13 2.89 -8.65
C CYS A 178 -11.23 1.37 -8.87
N LEU A 179 -11.01 0.92 -10.10
CA LEU A 179 -11.05 -0.49 -10.46
C LEU A 179 -9.95 -1.28 -9.76
N ASN A 180 -8.70 -0.81 -9.80
CA ASN A 180 -7.59 -1.48 -9.14
C ASN A 180 -7.75 -1.51 -7.62
N PHE A 181 -8.25 -0.44 -7.01
CA PHE A 181 -8.51 -0.41 -5.56
C PHE A 181 -9.54 -1.47 -5.17
N LEU A 182 -10.64 -1.57 -5.91
CA LEU A 182 -11.65 -2.62 -5.68
C LEU A 182 -11.06 -4.01 -5.87
N LEU A 183 -10.34 -4.25 -6.97
CA LEU A 183 -9.77 -5.57 -7.28
C LEU A 183 -8.71 -6.00 -6.27
N PHE A 184 -7.72 -5.15 -5.97
CA PHE A 184 -6.59 -5.53 -5.13
C PHE A 184 -6.84 -5.29 -3.64
N ARG A 185 -7.31 -4.11 -3.23
CA ARG A 185 -7.44 -3.78 -1.80
C ARG A 185 -8.72 -4.31 -1.15
N ILE A 186 -9.73 -4.69 -1.93
CA ILE A 186 -11.00 -5.23 -1.42
C ILE A 186 -11.14 -6.71 -1.79
N ILE A 187 -11.26 -7.03 -3.08
CA ILE A 187 -11.59 -8.39 -3.53
C ILE A 187 -10.43 -9.35 -3.25
N TYR A 188 -9.21 -9.02 -3.69
CA TYR A 188 -8.03 -9.85 -3.44
C TYR A 188 -7.74 -9.98 -1.95
N HIS A 189 -7.85 -8.89 -1.19
CA HIS A 189 -7.72 -8.93 0.27
C HIS A 189 -8.74 -9.92 0.88
N ILE A 190 -10.04 -9.72 0.68
CA ILE A 190 -11.07 -10.59 1.26
C ILE A 190 -10.88 -12.05 0.83
N LEU A 191 -10.75 -12.32 -0.47
CA LEU A 191 -10.61 -13.68 -0.98
C LEU A 191 -9.31 -14.34 -0.49
N GLY A 192 -8.19 -13.64 -0.59
CA GLY A 192 -6.88 -14.14 -0.17
C GLY A 192 -6.89 -14.51 1.31
N TYR A 193 -7.33 -13.61 2.18
CA TYR A 193 -7.33 -13.91 3.61
C TYR A 193 -8.39 -14.94 4.00
N CYS A 194 -9.57 -14.95 3.39
CA CYS A 194 -10.53 -16.04 3.59
C CYS A 194 -9.92 -17.39 3.23
N LEU A 195 -9.20 -17.48 2.11
CA LEU A 195 -8.52 -18.71 1.69
C LEU A 195 -7.38 -19.11 2.63
N LEU A 196 -6.60 -18.15 3.15
CA LEU A 196 -5.51 -18.41 4.10
C LEU A 196 -6.01 -19.00 5.42
N PHE A 197 -7.18 -18.57 5.88
CA PHE A 197 -7.74 -19.03 7.16
C PHE A 197 -8.78 -20.14 7.01
N TYR A 198 -9.22 -20.47 5.79
CA TYR A 198 -10.25 -21.49 5.53
C TYR A 198 -9.94 -22.85 6.16
N SER A 199 -8.72 -23.34 5.96
CA SER A 199 -8.25 -24.65 6.46
C SER A 199 -7.61 -24.57 7.86
N SER A 200 -7.48 -23.36 8.44
CA SER A 200 -6.69 -23.16 9.64
C SER A 200 -7.50 -23.56 10.89
N LEU A 201 -7.32 -24.81 11.34
CA LEU A 201 -7.82 -25.27 12.64
C LEU A 201 -6.91 -24.85 13.80
N ASN A 202 -5.72 -24.31 13.49
CA ASN A 202 -4.72 -23.99 14.48
C ASN A 202 -4.96 -22.61 15.13
N ARG A 203 -5.49 -22.62 16.35
CA ARG A 203 -5.70 -21.41 17.18
C ARG A 203 -4.45 -20.56 17.37
N SER A 204 -3.25 -21.14 17.26
CA SER A 204 -2.00 -20.41 17.48
C SER A 204 -1.69 -19.39 16.39
N ILE A 205 -2.40 -19.37 15.26
CA ILE A 205 -2.16 -18.44 14.14
C ILE A 205 -3.36 -17.53 13.92
N THR A 206 -4.53 -17.89 14.45
CA THR A 206 -5.80 -17.16 14.28
C THR A 206 -5.75 -15.72 14.79
N TYR A 207 -4.84 -15.38 15.71
CA TYR A 207 -4.68 -14.00 16.18
C TYR A 207 -4.23 -13.04 15.07
N LEU A 208 -3.58 -13.55 14.00
CA LEU A 208 -3.19 -12.75 12.84
C LEU A 208 -4.40 -12.23 12.05
N TRP A 209 -5.58 -12.82 12.24
CA TRP A 209 -6.81 -12.36 11.60
C TRP A 209 -7.21 -10.96 12.05
N ILE A 210 -6.89 -10.55 13.29
CA ILE A 210 -7.26 -9.23 13.83
C ILE A 210 -6.66 -8.07 13.01
N PRO A 211 -5.32 -7.94 12.86
CA PRO A 211 -4.75 -6.84 12.08
C PRO A 211 -5.17 -6.87 10.60
N ILE A 212 -5.41 -8.06 10.06
CA ILE A 212 -5.92 -8.25 8.69
C ILE A 212 -7.35 -7.73 8.56
N SER A 213 -8.26 -8.12 9.46
CA SER A 213 -9.63 -7.63 9.47
C SER A 213 -9.68 -6.10 9.66
N LEU A 214 -8.84 -5.53 10.52
CA LEU A 214 -8.77 -4.08 10.70
C LEU A 214 -8.33 -3.37 9.40
N THR A 215 -7.42 -3.98 8.64
CA THR A 215 -6.95 -3.44 7.36
C THR A 215 -8.10 -3.34 6.34
N ILE A 216 -8.91 -4.38 6.17
CA ILE A 216 -10.02 -4.33 5.21
C ILE A 216 -11.05 -3.25 5.59
N PHE A 217 -11.32 -3.02 6.88
CA PHE A 217 -12.20 -1.93 7.30
C PHE A 217 -11.66 -0.56 6.89
N VAL A 218 -10.34 -0.35 7.03
CA VAL A 218 -9.69 0.88 6.57
C VAL A 218 -9.80 1.02 5.05
N HIS A 219 -9.55 -0.04 4.29
CA HIS A 219 -9.68 -0.03 2.83
C HIS A 219 -11.11 0.27 2.36
N CYS A 220 -12.12 -0.39 2.95
CA CYS A 220 -13.53 -0.13 2.66
C CYS A 220 -13.90 1.34 2.95
N ASN A 221 -13.47 1.87 4.11
CA ASN A 221 -13.71 3.26 4.46
C ASN A 221 -13.07 4.25 3.47
N TRP A 222 -11.82 3.99 3.05
CA TRP A 222 -11.16 4.81 2.02
C TRP A 222 -11.87 4.74 0.68
N TYR A 223 -12.30 3.55 0.26
CA TYR A 223 -13.03 3.36 -0.99
C TYR A 223 -14.37 4.10 -0.97
N ILE A 224 -15.13 4.00 0.12
CA ILE A 224 -16.41 4.72 0.29
C ILE A 224 -16.20 6.23 0.28
N LYS A 225 -15.18 6.74 1.01
CA LYS A 225 -14.85 8.18 1.00
C LYS A 225 -14.49 8.67 -0.40
N TRP A 226 -13.73 7.86 -1.15
CA TRP A 226 -13.37 8.18 -2.54
C TRP A 226 -14.61 8.21 -3.43
N LEU A 227 -15.48 7.20 -3.36
CA LEU A 227 -16.72 7.13 -4.13
C LEU A 227 -17.63 8.33 -3.86
N ARG A 228 -17.86 8.67 -2.58
CA ARG A 228 -18.68 9.82 -2.19
C ARG A 228 -18.13 11.13 -2.78
N LYS A 229 -16.81 11.34 -2.69
CA LYS A 229 -16.17 12.51 -3.27
C LYS A 229 -16.31 12.55 -4.79
N HIS A 230 -16.17 11.40 -5.46
CA HIS A 230 -16.25 11.33 -6.92
C HIS A 230 -17.69 11.55 -7.43
N VAL A 231 -18.67 10.87 -6.82
CA VAL A 231 -20.10 11.03 -7.15
C VAL A 231 -20.57 12.47 -6.92
N TYR A 232 -20.18 13.07 -5.79
CA TYR A 232 -20.50 14.48 -5.50
C TYR A 232 -19.94 15.43 -6.58
N ASN A 233 -18.68 15.23 -6.98
CA ASN A 233 -18.07 16.06 -8.02
C ASN A 233 -18.75 15.89 -9.38
N VAL A 234 -19.12 14.66 -9.76
CA VAL A 234 -19.84 14.40 -11.02
C VAL A 234 -21.21 15.09 -11.01
N HIS A 235 -21.94 15.03 -9.90
CA HIS A 235 -23.24 15.68 -9.78
C HIS A 235 -23.14 17.20 -9.90
N ASN A 236 -22.15 17.81 -9.22
CA ASN A 236 -21.93 19.26 -9.29
C ASN A 236 -21.38 19.74 -10.63
N SER A 237 -20.55 18.94 -11.32
CA SER A 237 -20.10 19.27 -12.67
C SER A 237 -21.27 19.26 -13.65
N ALA A 238 -22.16 18.26 -13.54
CA ALA A 238 -23.36 18.18 -14.37
C ALA A 238 -24.34 19.34 -14.09
N SER A 239 -24.52 19.75 -12.82
CA SER A 239 -25.38 20.89 -12.49
C SER A 239 -24.81 22.23 -12.99
N ASN A 240 -23.49 22.41 -12.92
CA ASN A 240 -22.83 23.62 -13.41
C ASN A 240 -22.89 23.71 -14.94
N GLU A 241 -22.70 22.60 -15.66
CA GLU A 241 -22.90 22.56 -17.12
C GLU A 241 -24.37 22.84 -17.49
N MET A 242 -25.34 22.28 -16.76
CA MET A 242 -26.76 22.57 -16.98
C MET A 242 -27.13 24.03 -16.67
N SER A 243 -26.53 24.66 -15.65
CA SER A 243 -26.75 26.08 -15.39
C SER A 243 -26.12 26.99 -16.45
N TYR A 244 -24.98 26.59 -17.04
CA TYR A 244 -24.41 27.32 -18.18
C TYR A 244 -25.29 27.19 -19.42
N ILE A 245 -25.88 26.02 -19.67
CA ILE A 245 -26.82 25.81 -20.79
C ILE A 245 -28.14 26.57 -20.56
N ALA A 246 -28.66 26.56 -19.33
CA ALA A 246 -29.89 27.29 -19.00
C ALA A 246 -29.71 28.82 -19.10
N ILE A 247 -28.52 29.35 -18.79
CA ILE A 247 -28.22 30.78 -19.00
C ILE A 247 -28.08 31.11 -20.49
N THR A 248 -27.63 30.17 -21.34
CA THR A 248 -27.54 30.41 -22.79
C THR A 248 -28.86 30.29 -23.54
N ASP A 249 -29.89 29.66 -22.95
CA ASP A 249 -31.20 29.51 -23.59
C ASP A 249 -32.18 30.65 -23.22
N ASP A 250 -32.01 31.32 -22.06
CA ASP A 250 -32.84 32.48 -21.67
C ASP A 250 -32.31 33.83 -22.23
N ASP A 251 -31.08 33.88 -22.74
CA ASP A 251 -30.47 35.09 -23.34
C ASP A 251 -30.67 35.20 -24.88
N ILE A 252 -31.52 34.35 -25.48
CA ILE A 252 -31.79 34.36 -26.94
C ILE A 252 -33.15 35.02 -27.31
N ASP A 253 -34.00 35.39 -26.35
CA ASP A 253 -35.30 36.02 -26.62
C ASP A 253 -35.33 37.56 -26.43
N GLU A 254 -34.18 38.24 -26.25
CA GLU A 254 -34.10 39.72 -26.22
C GLU A 254 -33.36 40.37 -27.41
N ILE A 255 -33.13 39.63 -28.49
CA ILE A 255 -32.78 40.19 -29.80
C ILE A 255 -33.61 39.51 -30.90
N THR A 256 -34.92 39.76 -30.90
CA THR A 256 -35.72 40.26 -32.05
C THR A 256 -37.18 40.45 -31.68
#